data_AF-A0A5B0WSV1-F1
#
_entry.id   AF-A0A5B0WSV1-F1
#
_cell.length_a   1.000
_cell.length_b   1.000
_cell.length_c   1.000
_cell.angle_alpha   90.00
_cell.angle_beta   90.00
_cell.angle_gamma   90.00
#
_symmetry.space_group_name_H-M   'P 1'
#
loop_
_entity.id
_entity.type
_entity.pdbx_description
1 polymer ?
#
loop_
_entity_poly.entity_id
_entity_poly.type
_entity_poly.pdbx_seq_one_letter_code
_entity_poly.pdbx_strand_id
1 'polypeptide(L)'
;MAAIVLTPTGFAEQLQEAGMPPAQAKVVAEGLAAMYVQHFDALVTKDYLDTRFAEFESRIGRELDHRFAQVDARFADIEARFDARFAEVDHRFAAQDARFELRFNELESRMQLGFAEMETRFAKVNVMLAVILAALAVPVLQAVLVWVA
;
A
#
# COMPACT_ATOMS: atom_id res chain seq x y z
N MET A 1 30.87 10.88 39.22
CA MET A 1 30.26 11.02 40.56
C MET A 1 30.71 9.81 41.37
N ALA A 2 31.61 10.01 42.34
CA ALA A 2 32.12 8.91 43.15
C ALA A 2 30.98 8.37 44.01
N ALA A 3 30.56 7.14 43.76
CA ALA A 3 29.66 6.44 44.66
C ALA A 3 30.39 6.33 46.00
N ILE A 4 29.93 7.09 47.00
CA ILE A 4 30.36 6.89 48.37
C ILE A 4 29.78 5.55 48.78
N VAL A 5 30.52 4.48 48.51
CA VAL A 5 30.28 3.20 49.16
C VAL A 5 30.66 3.47 50.61
N LEU A 6 29.67 3.79 51.44
CA LEU A 6 29.82 3.85 52.88
C LEU A 6 30.17 2.44 53.36
N THR A 7 31.46 2.12 53.31
CA THR A 7 31.96 0.90 53.93
C THR A 7 31.92 1.08 55.45
N PRO A 8 31.56 0.04 56.21
CA PRO A 8 31.52 0.14 57.68
C PRO A 8 32.86 0.61 58.26
N THR A 9 33.97 0.25 57.60
CA THR A 9 35.32 0.69 57.94
C THR A 9 35.56 2.17 57.70
N GLY A 10 35.18 2.71 56.52
CA GLY A 10 35.35 4.14 56.24
C GLY A 10 34.50 5.05 57.14
N PHE A 11 33.32 4.58 57.54
CA PHE A 11 32.47 5.31 58.50
C PHE A 11 33.05 5.27 59.92
N ALA A 12 33.65 4.15 60.34
CA ALA A 12 34.32 4.05 61.64
C ALA A 12 35.55 4.97 61.73
N GLU A 13 36.30 5.16 60.65
CA GLU A 13 37.43 6.09 60.59
C GLU A 13 36.98 7.55 60.72
N GLN A 14 35.91 7.95 60.02
CA GLN A 14 35.34 9.30 60.16
C GLN A 14 34.85 9.60 61.58
N LEU A 15 34.25 8.63 62.26
CA LEU A 15 33.85 8.78 63.65
C LEU A 15 35.04 8.96 64.60
N GLN A 16 36.17 8.30 64.31
CA GLN A 16 37.41 8.47 65.09
C GLN A 16 38.03 9.85 64.86
N GLU A 17 38.03 10.35 63.62
CA GLU A 17 38.48 11.71 63.31
C GLU A 17 37.62 12.78 64.00
N ALA A 18 36.33 12.50 64.24
CA ALA A 18 35.43 13.33 65.03
C ALA A 18 35.66 13.22 66.56
N GLY A 19 36.64 12.44 67.01
CA GLY A 19 37.02 12.31 68.42
C GLY A 19 36.34 11.14 69.16
N MET A 20 35.63 10.25 68.46
CA MET A 20 35.03 9.07 69.10
C MET A 20 36.11 8.01 69.39
N PRO A 21 36.10 7.37 70.58
CA PRO A 21 37.03 6.28 70.88
C PRO A 21 36.91 5.15 69.85
N PRO A 22 38.04 4.52 69.43
CA PRO A 22 38.06 3.56 68.33
C PRO A 22 37.13 2.36 68.53
N ALA A 23 36.97 1.90 69.77
CA ALA A 23 36.03 0.82 70.10
C ALA A 23 34.56 1.22 69.89
N GLN A 24 34.19 2.46 70.21
CA GLN A 24 32.82 2.97 70.05
C GLN A 24 32.51 3.28 68.59
N ALA A 25 33.47 3.88 67.87
CA ALA A 25 33.33 4.20 66.45
C ALA A 25 33.05 2.94 65.60
N LYS A 26 33.76 1.84 65.89
CA LYS A 26 33.54 0.56 65.20
C LYS A 26 32.16 -0.02 65.47
N VAL A 27 31.72 -0.05 66.73
CA VAL A 27 30.41 -0.59 67.11
C VAL A 27 29.27 0.23 66.49
N VAL A 28 29.40 1.55 66.47
CA VAL A 28 28.41 2.44 65.83
C VAL A 28 28.37 2.23 64.33
N ALA A 29 29.53 2.10 63.67
CA ALA A 29 29.59 1.87 62.23
C ALA A 29 29.05 0.50 61.81
N GLU A 30 29.36 -0.56 62.57
CA GLU A 30 28.82 -1.91 62.35
C GLU A 30 27.31 -1.96 62.62
N GLY A 31 26.84 -1.29 63.67
CA GLY A 31 25.40 -1.18 63.98
C GLY A 31 24.61 -0.46 62.89
N LEU A 32 25.11 0.67 62.41
CA LEU A 32 24.50 1.41 61.29
C LEU A 32 24.52 0.61 60.00
N ALA A 33 25.63 -0.07 59.68
CA ALA A 33 25.73 -0.92 58.50
C ALA A 33 24.72 -2.08 58.54
N ALA A 34 24.59 -2.76 59.69
CA ALA A 34 23.61 -3.82 59.88
C ALA A 34 22.16 -3.30 59.73
N MET A 35 21.85 -2.14 60.31
CA MET A 35 20.54 -1.50 60.16
C MET A 35 20.23 -1.15 58.70
N TYR A 36 21.23 -0.68 57.95
CA TYR A 36 21.09 -0.29 56.55
C TYR A 36 20.88 -1.50 55.64
N VAL A 37 21.62 -2.59 55.85
CA VAL A 37 21.45 -3.85 55.09
C VAL A 37 20.06 -4.44 55.33
N GLN A 38 19.59 -4.45 56.58
CA GLN A 38 18.22 -4.90 56.91
C GLN A 38 17.15 -4.01 56.27
N HIS A 39 17.36 -2.69 56.22
CA HIS A 39 16.42 -1.78 55.56
C HIS A 39 16.40 -1.95 54.03
N PHE A 40 17.54 -2.21 53.40
CA PHE A 40 17.61 -2.46 51.96
C PHE A 40 16.86 -3.73 51.56
N ASP A 41 16.99 -4.80 52.36
CA ASP A 41 16.26 -6.05 52.15
C ASP A 41 14.75 -5.84 52.24
N ALA A 42 14.28 -4.88 53.05
CA ALA A 42 12.86 -4.52 53.17
C ALA A 42 12.37 -3.55 52.08
N LEU A 43 13.23 -2.66 51.56
CA LEU A 43 12.86 -1.63 50.59
C LEU A 43 12.89 -2.10 49.13
N VAL A 44 13.80 -3.02 48.79
CA VAL A 44 13.93 -3.58 47.45
C VAL A 44 13.97 -5.10 47.59
N THR A 45 12.85 -5.67 48.05
CA THR A 45 12.67 -7.12 48.00
C THR A 45 12.59 -7.56 46.54
N LYS A 46 13.09 -8.76 46.26
CA LYS A 46 12.89 -9.42 44.98
C LYS A 46 11.40 -9.44 44.57
N ASP A 47 10.52 -9.67 45.54
CA ASP A 47 9.06 -9.72 45.36
C ASP A 47 8.46 -8.37 44.91
N TYR A 48 8.94 -7.26 45.46
CA TYR A 48 8.53 -5.92 45.02
C TYR A 48 8.95 -5.64 43.58
N LEU A 49 10.19 -6.00 43.21
CA LEU A 49 10.67 -5.87 41.84
C LEU A 49 9.88 -6.77 40.88
N ASP A 50 9.68 -8.04 41.23
CA ASP A 50 8.91 -9.00 40.42
C ASP A 50 7.49 -8.50 40.16
N THR A 51 6.83 -7.94 41.19
CA THR A 51 5.50 -7.32 41.06
C THR A 51 5.51 -6.15 40.08
N ARG A 52 6.50 -5.25 40.20
CA ARG A 52 6.60 -4.08 39.31
C ARG A 52 6.95 -4.46 37.87
N PHE A 53 7.79 -5.48 37.68
CA PHE A 53 8.07 -6.02 36.35
C PHE A 53 6.84 -6.66 35.73
N ALA A 54 6.07 -7.47 36.48
CA ALA A 54 4.83 -8.05 35.98
C ALA A 54 3.78 -6.98 35.61
N GLU A 55 3.64 -5.93 36.43
CA GLU A 55 2.76 -4.80 36.12
C GLU A 55 3.20 -4.07 34.85
N PHE A 56 4.51 -3.84 34.71
CA PHE A 56 5.10 -3.20 33.54
C PHE A 56 4.92 -4.03 32.27
N GLU A 57 5.20 -5.34 32.32
CA GLU A 57 4.98 -6.28 31.21
C GLU A 57 3.50 -6.31 30.81
N SER A 58 2.58 -6.38 31.77
CA SER A 58 1.14 -6.35 31.50
C SER A 58 0.70 -5.04 30.84
N ARG A 59 1.25 -3.90 31.30
CA ARG A 59 0.91 -2.60 30.72
C ARG A 59 1.43 -2.46 29.30
N ILE A 60 2.68 -2.85 29.07
CA ILE A 60 3.29 -2.79 27.73
C ILE A 60 2.63 -3.79 26.80
N GLY A 61 2.37 -5.01 27.23
CA GLY A 61 1.67 -6.02 26.43
C GLY A 61 0.33 -5.50 25.93
N ARG A 62 -0.50 -4.96 26.84
CA ARG A 62 -1.80 -4.39 26.46
C ARG A 62 -1.71 -3.19 25.53
N GLU A 63 -0.77 -2.27 25.77
CA GLU A 63 -0.57 -1.10 24.90
C GLU A 63 -0.09 -1.51 23.50
N LEU A 64 0.83 -2.48 23.42
CA LEU A 64 1.32 -3.00 22.15
C LEU A 64 0.22 -3.75 21.40
N ASP A 65 -0.51 -4.65 22.06
CA ASP A 65 -1.63 -5.36 21.46
C ASP A 65 -2.69 -4.40 20.92
N HIS A 66 -3.02 -3.34 21.67
CA HIS A 66 -3.95 -2.32 21.22
C HIS A 66 -3.44 -1.58 19.97
N ARG A 67 -2.15 -1.20 19.95
CA ARG A 67 -1.54 -0.55 18.79
C ARG A 67 -1.47 -1.45 17.57
N PHE A 68 -1.13 -2.72 17.75
CA PHE A 68 -1.12 -3.69 16.65
C PHE A 68 -2.52 -3.89 16.09
N ALA A 69 -3.54 -4.08 16.94
CA ALA A 69 -4.93 -4.17 16.51
C ALA A 69 -5.39 -2.91 15.75
N GLN A 70 -4.97 -1.73 16.18
CA GLN A 70 -5.26 -0.48 15.47
C GLN A 70 -4.56 -0.41 14.11
N VAL A 71 -3.31 -0.87 14.02
CA VAL A 71 -2.56 -0.94 12.77
C VAL A 71 -3.22 -1.93 11.80
N ASP A 72 -3.58 -3.13 12.26
CA ASP A 72 -4.29 -4.13 11.46
C ASP A 72 -5.62 -3.61 10.92
N ALA A 73 -6.40 -2.91 11.77
CA ALA A 73 -7.65 -2.29 11.33
C ALA A 73 -7.44 -1.23 10.25
N ARG A 74 -6.36 -0.45 10.33
CA ARG A 74 -6.01 0.55 9.30
C ARG A 74 -5.56 -0.11 8.01
N PHE A 75 -4.81 -1.20 8.08
CA PHE A 75 -4.44 -1.97 6.89
C PHE A 75 -5.67 -2.57 6.20
N ALA A 76 -6.59 -3.16 6.96
CA ALA A 76 -7.84 -3.68 6.41
C ALA A 76 -8.70 -2.59 5.72
N ASP A 77 -8.80 -1.39 6.31
CA ASP A 77 -9.48 -0.24 5.67
C ASP A 77 -8.76 0.21 4.38
N ILE A 78 -7.44 0.19 4.37
CA ILE A 78 -6.65 0.51 3.17
C ILE A 78 -6.90 -0.53 2.07
N GLU A 79 -6.84 -1.83 2.39
CA GLU A 79 -7.12 -2.91 1.44
C GLU A 79 -8.52 -2.79 0.83
N ALA A 80 -9.55 -2.59 1.67
CA ALA A 80 -10.92 -2.41 1.20
C ALA A 80 -11.08 -1.21 0.25
N ARG A 81 -10.38 -0.10 0.53
CA ARG A 81 -10.38 1.08 -0.35
C ARG A 81 -9.66 0.82 -1.66
N PHE A 82 -8.55 0.07 -1.64
CA PHE A 82 -7.85 -0.32 -2.85
C PHE A 82 -8.72 -1.22 -3.72
N ASP A 83 -9.36 -2.24 -3.15
CA ASP A 83 -10.26 -3.13 -3.88
C ASP A 83 -11.41 -2.35 -4.53
N ALA A 84 -12.02 -1.42 -3.79
CA ALA A 84 -13.08 -0.56 -4.34
C ALA A 84 -12.58 0.31 -5.49
N ARG A 85 -11.36 0.87 -5.38
CA ARG A 85 -10.74 1.67 -6.45
C ARG A 85 -10.41 0.83 -7.69
N PHE A 86 -9.91 -0.38 -7.51
CA PHE A 86 -9.63 -1.29 -8.63
C PHE A 86 -10.92 -1.71 -9.34
N ALA A 87 -11.97 -2.05 -8.59
CA ALA A 87 -13.28 -2.35 -9.17
C ALA A 87 -13.87 -1.17 -9.96
N GLU A 88 -13.70 0.07 -9.47
CA GLU A 88 -14.10 1.28 -10.19
C GLU A 88 -13.32 1.44 -11.51
N VAL A 89 -12.01 1.19 -11.47
CA VAL A 89 -11.14 1.25 -12.66
C VAL A 89 -11.55 0.20 -13.68
N ASP A 90 -11.77 -1.04 -13.27
CA ASP A 90 -12.23 -2.13 -14.15
C ASP A 90 -13.56 -1.79 -14.81
N HIS A 91 -14.52 -1.24 -14.05
CA HIS A 91 -15.80 -0.80 -14.60
C HIS A 91 -15.63 0.32 -15.64
N ARG A 92 -14.71 1.27 -15.40
CA ARG A 92 -14.41 2.34 -16.36
C ARG A 92 -13.77 1.80 -17.64
N PHE A 93 -12.87 0.83 -17.53
CA PHE A 93 -12.27 0.17 -18.70
C PHE A 93 -13.33 -0.61 -19.48
N ALA A 94 -14.15 -1.41 -18.82
CA ALA A 94 -15.24 -2.14 -19.48
C ALA A 94 -16.20 -1.18 -20.22
N ALA A 95 -16.53 -0.04 -19.61
CA ALA A 95 -17.36 0.98 -20.25
C ALA A 95 -16.67 1.64 -21.46
N GLN A 96 -15.34 1.84 -21.40
CA GLN A 96 -14.58 2.34 -22.55
C GLN A 96 -14.54 1.32 -23.69
N ASP A 97 -14.28 0.05 -23.38
CA ASP A 97 -14.26 -1.03 -24.38
C ASP A 97 -15.60 -1.15 -25.08
N ALA A 98 -16.71 -1.15 -24.34
CA ALA A 98 -18.05 -1.16 -24.92
C ALA A 98 -18.30 0.04 -25.85
N ARG A 99 -17.78 1.23 -25.49
CA ARG A 99 -17.89 2.42 -26.34
C ARG A 99 -17.03 2.33 -27.59
N PHE A 100 -15.84 1.75 -27.50
CA PHE A 100 -14.97 1.50 -28.65
C PHE A 100 -15.62 0.51 -29.61
N GLU A 101 -16.18 -0.59 -29.08
CA GLU A 101 -16.87 -1.61 -29.87
C GLU A 101 -18.05 -1.00 -30.65
N LEU A 102 -18.88 -0.19 -29.99
CA LEU A 102 -19.98 0.52 -30.65
C LEU A 102 -19.50 1.44 -31.78
N ARG A 103 -18.42 2.19 -31.54
CA ARG A 103 -17.85 3.08 -32.57
C ARG A 103 -17.24 2.31 -33.73
N PHE A 104 -16.61 1.17 -33.46
CA PHE A 104 -16.03 0.33 -34.49
C PHE A 104 -17.12 -0.28 -35.38
N ASN A 105 -18.19 -0.81 -34.77
CA ASN A 105 -19.34 -1.33 -35.49
C ASN A 105 -20.05 -0.24 -36.32
N GLU A 106 -20.18 0.99 -35.79
CA GLU A 106 -20.71 2.11 -36.55
C GLU A 106 -19.82 2.48 -37.74
N LEU A 107 -18.50 2.49 -37.55
CA LEU A 107 -17.53 2.76 -38.62
C LEU A 107 -17.58 1.69 -39.70
N GLU A 108 -17.64 0.42 -39.32
CA GLU A 108 -17.75 -0.71 -40.23
C GLU A 108 -19.04 -0.61 -41.05
N SER A 109 -20.16 -0.35 -40.40
CA SER A 109 -21.45 -0.15 -41.08
C SER A 109 -21.40 0.99 -42.10
N ARG A 110 -20.79 2.13 -41.72
CA ARG A 110 -20.60 3.28 -42.64
C ARG A 110 -19.70 2.93 -43.82
N MET A 111 -18.62 2.19 -43.59
CA MET A 111 -17.74 1.73 -44.67
C MET A 111 -18.48 0.80 -45.63
N GLN A 112 -19.23 -0.18 -45.10
CA GLN A 112 -20.02 -1.11 -45.92
C GLN A 112 -21.05 -0.36 -46.79
N LEU A 113 -21.77 0.62 -46.22
CA LEU A 113 -22.70 1.46 -46.98
C LEU A 113 -21.98 2.28 -48.06
N GLY A 114 -20.83 2.87 -47.73
CA GLY A 114 -20.01 3.61 -48.69
C GLY A 114 -19.52 2.75 -49.86
N PHE A 115 -19.11 1.51 -49.58
CA PHE A 115 -18.72 0.54 -50.61
C PHE A 115 -19.91 0.15 -51.50
N ALA A 116 -21.08 -0.14 -50.93
CA ALA A 116 -22.27 -0.49 -51.69
C ALA A 116 -22.74 0.66 -52.61
N GLU A 117 -22.66 1.91 -52.12
CA GLU A 117 -22.95 3.08 -52.94
C GLU A 117 -21.94 3.23 -54.08
N MET A 118 -20.65 3.01 -53.80
CA MET A 118 -19.59 3.07 -54.80
C MET A 118 -19.77 1.98 -55.86
N GLU A 119 -20.11 0.75 -55.47
CA GLU A 119 -20.41 -0.35 -56.39
C GLU A 119 -21.60 -0.01 -57.32
N THR A 120 -22.65 0.59 -56.76
CA THR A 120 -23.80 1.07 -57.54
C THR A 120 -23.40 2.16 -58.54
N ARG A 121 -22.54 3.10 -58.15
CA ARG A 121 -22.02 4.14 -59.04
C ARG A 121 -21.17 3.53 -60.15
N PHE A 122 -20.28 2.58 -59.84
CA PHE A 122 -19.49 1.86 -60.84
C PHE A 122 -20.36 1.08 -61.81
N ALA A 123 -21.40 0.38 -61.33
CA ALA A 123 -22.35 -0.31 -62.20
C ALA A 123 -23.04 0.65 -63.19
N LYS A 124 -23.49 1.82 -62.72
CA LYS A 124 -24.06 2.87 -63.58
C LYS A 124 -23.06 3.36 -64.63
N VAL A 125 -21.82 3.62 -64.23
CA VAL A 125 -20.75 4.02 -65.16
C VAL A 125 -20.48 2.94 -66.19
N ASN A 126 -20.37 1.67 -65.78
CA ASN A 126 -20.16 0.54 -66.68
C ASN A 126 -21.29 0.40 -67.71
N VAL A 127 -22.55 0.55 -67.29
CA VAL A 127 -23.69 0.53 -68.21
C VAL A 127 -23.63 1.69 -69.20
N MET A 128 -23.35 2.91 -68.73
CA MET A 128 -23.23 4.08 -69.62
C MET A 128 -22.10 3.91 -70.64
N LEU A 129 -20.95 3.38 -70.21
CA LEU A 129 -19.84 3.05 -71.10
C LEU A 129 -20.23 1.99 -72.14
N ALA A 130 -20.94 0.93 -71.73
CA ALA A 130 -21.43 -0.09 -72.66
C ALA A 130 -22.40 0.49 -73.71
N VAL A 131 -23.30 1.40 -73.30
CA VAL A 131 -24.21 2.11 -74.22
C VAL A 131 -23.43 2.98 -75.20
N ILE A 132 -22.43 3.74 -74.75
CA ILE A 132 -21.59 4.58 -75.62
C ILE A 132 -20.83 3.71 -76.62
N LEU A 133 -20.20 2.62 -76.16
CA LEU A 133 -19.48 1.69 -77.02
C LEU A 133 -20.41 1.05 -78.07
N ALA A 134 -21.62 0.64 -77.68
CA ALA A 134 -22.62 0.12 -78.60
C ALA A 134 -23.04 1.17 -79.64
N ALA A 135 -23.31 2.41 -79.21
CA ALA A 135 -23.68 3.50 -80.10
C ALA A 135 -22.59 3.81 -81.14
N LEU A 136 -21.31 3.63 -80.78
CA LEU A 136 -20.18 3.80 -81.70
C LEU A 136 -19.95 2.58 -82.59
N ALA A 137 -20.15 1.36 -82.09
CA ALA A 137 -19.90 0.13 -82.82
C ALA A 137 -20.99 -0.19 -83.87
N VAL A 138 -22.26 0.06 -83.54
CA VAL A 138 -23.41 -0.22 -84.43
C VAL A 138 -23.27 0.39 -85.84
N PRO A 139 -22.99 1.70 -86.00
CA PRO A 139 -22.89 2.30 -87.34
C PRO A 139 -21.70 1.76 -88.14
N VAL A 140 -20.57 1.44 -87.47
CA VAL A 140 -19.40 0.82 -88.13
C VAL A 140 -19.76 -0.57 -88.65
N LEU A 141 -20.44 -1.38 -87.85
CA LEU A 141 -20.91 -2.71 -88.26
C LEU A 141 -21.92 -2.64 -89.41
N GLN A 142 -22.86 -1.67 -89.38
CA GLN A 142 -23.81 -1.44 -90.46
C GLN A 142 -23.10 -1.07 -91.77
N ALA A 143 -22.10 -0.19 -91.72
CA ALA A 143 -21.33 0.20 -92.90
C ALA A 143 -20.56 -0.98 -93.51
N VAL A 144 -19.94 -1.82 -92.68
CA VAL A 144 -19.23 -3.02 -93.16
C VAL A 144 -20.19 -4.04 -93.76
N LEU A 145 -21.35 -4.27 -93.16
CA LEU A 145 -22.38 -5.19 -93.69
C LEU A 145 -22.89 -4.76 -95.07
N VAL A 146 -23.16 -3.47 -95.26
CA VAL A 146 -23.57 -2.92 -96.58
C VAL A 146 -22.48 -3.07 -97.63
N TRP A 147 -21.21 -3.05 -97.24
CA TRP A 147 -20.09 -3.20 -98.18
C TRP A 147 -19.83 -4.66 -98.58
N VAL A 148 -20.22 -5.61 -97.75
CA VAL A 148 -19.99 -7.06 -97.95
C VAL A 148 -21.19 -7.77 -98.58
N ALA A 149 -22.41 -7.24 -98.44
CA ALA A 149 -23.64 -7.74 -99.07
C ALA A 149 -23.80 -7.25 -100.51
#